data_AF-A0A2V6C658-F1
#
_entry.id   AF-A0A2V6C658-F1
#
_cell.length_a   1.000
_cell.length_b   1.000
_cell.length_c   1.000
_cell.angle_alpha   90.00
_cell.angle_beta   90.00
_cell.angle_gamma   90.00
#
_symmetry.space_group_name_H-M   'P 1'
#
loop_
_entity.id
_entity.type
_entity.pdbx_description
1 polymer ?
#
loop_
_entity_poly.entity_id
_entity_poly.type
_entity_poly.pdbx_seq_one_letter_code
_entity_poly.pdbx_strand_id
1 'polypeptide(L)'
;MITLRTYASPIEAGMAKSMLEAHQISCALADENANAYGGAPFAMPVRLLVNEDQVDAAKEILEDAEKLANSDAAGNESSVKDTVADILDELKKLRSKVETNTALVVLLLAGLAFFVFIVLKSSAPARSHQSQTETWRSASAAMDDMDYDKATEIAQRLTAKNPTYYYGYSYLGYIALERNHLKEAEGYFARAYELFPSSENEQRLQAVRKRLEIEHAR
;
A
#
# COMPACT_ATOMS: atom_id res chain seq x y z
N MET A 1 -70.57 3.99 7.83
CA MET A 1 -69.15 4.43 7.81
C MET A 1 -68.99 5.49 6.74
N ILE A 2 -68.56 6.70 7.11
CA ILE A 2 -68.34 7.83 6.21
C ILE A 2 -66.86 8.18 6.11
N THR A 3 -66.45 8.83 5.01
CA THR A 3 -65.07 9.26 4.80
C THR A 3 -64.74 10.47 5.67
N LEU A 4 -63.80 10.28 6.61
CA LEU A 4 -63.29 11.31 7.50
C LEU A 4 -62.23 12.16 6.80
N ARG A 5 -61.23 11.52 6.18
CA ARG A 5 -60.12 12.19 5.50
C ARG A 5 -59.52 11.30 4.41
N THR A 6 -58.88 11.94 3.44
CA THR A 6 -58.19 11.27 2.33
C THR A 6 -56.68 11.52 2.44
N TYR A 7 -55.89 10.47 2.31
CA TYR A 7 -54.43 10.52 2.39
C TYR A 7 -53.80 10.14 1.04
N ALA A 8 -52.75 10.83 0.64
CA ALA A 8 -52.00 10.50 -0.57
C ALA A 8 -51.10 9.27 -0.37
N SER A 9 -50.64 9.05 0.87
CA SER A 9 -49.77 7.94 1.25
C SER A 9 -50.52 6.89 2.08
N PRO A 10 -50.42 5.59 1.73
CA PRO A 10 -50.96 4.51 2.55
C PRO A 10 -50.37 4.47 3.97
N ILE A 11 -49.13 4.94 4.14
CA ILE A 11 -48.43 4.96 5.43
C ILE A 11 -49.06 6.00 6.36
N GLU A 12 -49.32 7.21 5.86
CA GLU A 12 -50.00 8.26 6.63
C GLU A 12 -51.42 7.83 7.03
N ALA A 13 -52.15 7.19 6.11
CA ALA A 13 -53.47 6.66 6.37
C ALA A 13 -53.45 5.57 7.46
N GLY A 14 -52.45 4.69 7.42
CA GLY A 14 -52.22 3.64 8.42
C GLY A 14 -51.93 4.21 9.81
N MET A 15 -51.06 5.23 9.90
CA MET A 15 -50.77 5.89 11.18
C MET A 15 -52.01 6.56 11.78
N ALA A 16 -52.79 7.28 10.97
CA ALA A 16 -54.03 7.90 11.40
C ALA A 16 -55.05 6.86 11.90
N LYS A 17 -55.17 5.72 11.17
CA LYS A 17 -56.02 4.60 11.60
C LYS A 17 -55.58 4.03 12.94
N SER A 18 -54.29 3.72 13.11
CA SER A 18 -53.75 3.18 14.36
C SER A 18 -53.96 4.12 15.54
N MET A 19 -53.88 5.43 15.32
CA MET A 19 -54.14 6.42 16.36
C MET A 19 -55.61 6.44 16.76
N LEU A 20 -56.55 6.41 15.80
CA LEU A 20 -57.97 6.32 16.10
C LEU A 20 -58.35 5.01 16.80
N GLU A 21 -57.77 3.88 16.38
CA GLU A 21 -57.96 2.59 17.06
C GLU A 21 -57.46 2.61 18.51
N ALA A 22 -56.34 3.30 18.79
CA ALA A 22 -55.84 3.47 20.16
C ALA A 22 -56.81 4.24 21.06
N HIS A 23 -57.58 5.16 20.49
CA HIS A 23 -58.68 5.87 21.17
C HIS A 23 -60.02 5.13 21.10
N GLN A 24 -60.01 3.84 20.75
CA GLN A 24 -61.18 2.97 20.64
C GLN A 24 -62.24 3.45 19.62
N ILE A 25 -61.81 4.22 18.61
CA ILE A 25 -62.67 4.66 17.52
C ILE A 25 -62.65 3.61 16.41
N SER A 26 -63.84 3.15 16.01
CA SER A 26 -63.97 2.16 14.94
C SER A 26 -63.74 2.81 13.58
N CYS A 27 -62.63 2.44 12.93
CA CYS A 27 -62.23 2.97 11.65
C CYS A 27 -61.74 1.90 10.67
N ALA A 28 -61.87 2.18 9.39
CA ALA A 28 -61.42 1.31 8.30
C ALA A 28 -60.75 2.15 7.21
N LEU A 29 -59.81 1.56 6.48
CA LEU A 29 -59.18 2.20 5.34
C LEU A 29 -59.76 1.60 4.07
N ALA A 30 -60.20 2.46 3.17
CA ALA A 30 -60.62 2.10 1.82
C ALA A 30 -59.57 2.52 0.81
N ASP A 31 -59.48 1.75 -0.28
CA ASP A 31 -58.58 2.01 -1.40
C ASP A 31 -57.07 1.88 -1.08
N GLU A 32 -56.71 1.20 0.01
CA GLU A 32 -55.31 0.95 0.44
C GLU A 32 -54.43 0.39 -0.69
N ASN A 33 -54.99 -0.52 -1.50
CA ASN A 33 -54.29 -1.24 -2.56
C ASN A 33 -54.57 -0.69 -3.97
N ALA A 34 -55.35 0.38 -4.08
CA ALA A 34 -55.77 0.93 -5.37
C ALA A 34 -54.58 1.52 -6.16
N ASN A 35 -53.56 2.01 -5.46
CA ASN A 35 -52.32 2.54 -6.03
C ASN A 35 -51.32 1.46 -6.49
N ALA A 36 -51.55 0.18 -6.15
CA ALA A 36 -50.63 -0.90 -6.50
C ALA A 36 -50.85 -1.48 -7.91
N TYR A 37 -52.02 -1.25 -8.51
CA TYR A 37 -52.42 -1.89 -9.78
C TYR A 37 -52.64 -0.92 -10.96
N GLY A 38 -52.63 0.40 -10.73
CA GLY A 38 -52.69 1.41 -11.79
C GLY A 38 -51.32 2.07 -11.96
N GLY A 39 -50.79 2.15 -13.18
CA GLY A 39 -49.46 2.71 -13.51
C GLY A 39 -49.25 4.21 -13.19
N ALA A 40 -50.06 4.78 -12.30
CA ALA A 40 -49.94 6.10 -11.74
C ALA A 40 -50.01 5.98 -10.19
N PRO A 41 -48.88 5.78 -9.49
CA PRO A 41 -48.85 5.93 -8.04
C PRO A 41 -49.43 7.31 -7.70
N PHE A 42 -50.26 7.41 -6.66
CA PHE A 42 -50.99 8.61 -6.22
C PHE A 42 -52.26 8.99 -6.99
N ALA A 43 -52.73 8.19 -7.96
CA ALA A 43 -53.95 8.50 -8.71
C ALA A 43 -55.26 8.31 -7.91
N MET A 44 -55.26 7.43 -6.89
CA MET A 44 -56.39 7.29 -5.97
C MET A 44 -55.94 7.45 -4.51
N PRO A 45 -56.46 8.46 -3.78
CA PRO A 45 -56.11 8.65 -2.38
C PRO A 45 -56.77 7.59 -1.50
N VAL A 46 -56.06 7.16 -0.45
CA VAL A 46 -56.56 6.21 0.55
C VAL A 46 -57.55 6.95 1.44
N ARG A 47 -58.76 6.40 1.59
CA ARG A 47 -59.84 7.03 2.36
C ARG A 47 -59.94 6.40 3.74
N LEU A 48 -59.86 7.22 4.78
CA LEU A 48 -60.12 6.79 6.15
C LEU A 48 -61.61 6.93 6.45
N LEU A 49 -62.24 5.82 6.77
CA LEU A 49 -63.67 5.69 7.05
C LEU A 49 -63.87 5.52 8.56
N VAL A 50 -64.86 6.23 9.12
CA VAL A 50 -65.25 6.14 10.53
C VAL A 50 -66.77 6.01 10.63
N ASN A 51 -67.29 5.44 11.72
CA ASN A 51 -68.72 5.41 11.97
C ASN A 51 -69.29 6.82 12.18
N GLU A 52 -70.51 7.06 11.68
CA GLU A 52 -71.14 8.39 11.64
C GLU A 52 -71.30 9.04 13.02
N ASP A 53 -71.48 8.22 14.05
CA ASP A 53 -71.62 8.61 15.45
C ASP A 53 -70.31 9.05 16.11
N GLN A 54 -69.15 8.73 15.52
CA GLN A 54 -67.82 8.99 16.10
C GLN A 54 -66.95 9.95 15.27
N VAL A 55 -67.51 10.58 14.24
CA VAL A 55 -66.75 11.42 13.27
C VAL A 55 -66.16 12.67 13.92
N ASP A 56 -66.94 13.38 14.73
CA ASP A 56 -66.49 14.64 15.33
C ASP A 56 -65.35 14.39 16.33
N ALA A 57 -65.48 13.35 17.15
CA ALA A 57 -64.42 12.92 18.09
C ALA A 57 -63.15 12.48 17.35
N ALA A 58 -63.29 11.74 16.25
CA ALA A 58 -62.15 11.32 15.44
C ALA A 58 -61.40 12.50 14.81
N LYS A 59 -62.12 13.57 14.41
CA LYS A 59 -61.53 14.76 13.82
C LYS A 59 -60.73 15.56 14.84
N GLU A 60 -61.27 15.77 16.03
CA GLU A 60 -60.60 16.51 17.12
C GLU A 60 -59.27 15.85 17.51
N ILE A 61 -59.27 14.51 17.66
CA ILE A 61 -58.06 13.74 17.99
C ILE A 61 -56.97 13.89 16.92
N LEU A 62 -57.35 13.87 15.64
CA LEU A 62 -56.38 14.04 14.55
C LEU A 62 -55.81 15.47 14.50
N GLU A 63 -56.64 16.49 14.73
CA GLU A 63 -56.19 17.89 14.73
C GLU A 63 -55.25 18.20 15.91
N ASP A 64 -55.52 17.65 17.09
CA ASP A 64 -54.66 17.84 18.26
C ASP A 64 -53.33 17.10 18.11
N ALA A 65 -53.34 15.89 17.53
CA ALA A 65 -52.12 15.17 17.20
C ALA A 65 -51.25 15.92 16.17
N GLU A 66 -51.86 16.56 15.17
CA GLU A 66 -51.12 17.39 14.20
C GLU A 66 -50.48 18.62 14.86
N LYS A 67 -51.18 19.28 15.80
CA LYS A 67 -50.62 20.42 16.54
C LYS A 67 -49.44 20.01 17.41
N LEU A 68 -49.54 18.87 18.10
CA LEU A 68 -48.46 18.30 18.90
C LEU A 68 -47.26 17.91 18.04
N ALA A 69 -47.50 17.25 16.90
CA ALA A 69 -46.44 16.87 15.96
C ALA A 69 -45.70 18.10 15.40
N ASN A 70 -46.43 19.20 15.10
CA ASN A 70 -45.84 20.42 14.59
C ASN A 70 -45.04 21.20 15.65
N SER A 71 -45.46 21.18 16.92
CA SER A 71 -44.66 21.77 18.01
C SER A 71 -43.39 20.98 18.30
N ASP A 72 -43.47 19.65 18.24
CA ASP A 72 -42.33 18.77 18.48
C ASP A 72 -41.35 18.80 17.30
N ALA A 73 -41.83 18.88 16.06
CA ALA A 73 -40.99 19.02 14.88
C ALA A 73 -40.13 20.30 14.93
N ALA A 74 -40.70 21.45 15.33
CA ALA A 74 -39.96 22.71 15.42
C ALA A 74 -38.86 22.68 16.49
N GLY A 75 -39.10 22.04 17.64
CA GLY A 75 -38.10 21.85 18.70
C GLY A 75 -37.01 20.85 18.32
N ASN A 76 -37.40 19.77 17.64
CA ASN A 76 -36.47 18.70 17.27
C ASN A 76 -35.60 19.08 16.06
N GLU A 77 -36.10 19.88 15.11
CA GLU A 77 -35.33 20.33 13.95
C GLU A 77 -34.17 21.27 14.34
N SER A 78 -34.33 22.08 15.38
CA SER A 78 -33.24 22.91 15.94
C SER A 78 -32.17 22.05 16.61
N SER A 79 -32.58 21.10 17.46
CA SER A 79 -31.66 20.17 18.15
C SER A 79 -30.89 19.27 17.18
N VAL A 80 -31.56 18.79 16.12
CA VAL A 80 -30.93 17.98 15.07
C VAL A 80 -29.96 18.82 14.24
N LYS A 81 -30.24 20.09 13.96
CA LYS A 81 -29.30 20.97 13.23
C LYS A 81 -28.04 21.25 14.04
N ASP A 82 -28.16 21.48 15.34
CA ASP A 82 -27.02 21.73 16.21
C ASP A 82 -26.13 20.47 16.34
N THR A 83 -26.74 19.29 16.51
CA THR A 83 -25.99 18.03 16.55
C THR A 83 -25.32 17.68 15.22
N VAL A 84 -25.98 17.95 14.08
CA VAL A 84 -25.38 17.75 12.76
C VAL A 84 -24.23 18.73 12.52
N ALA A 85 -24.34 19.97 12.99
CA ALA A 85 -23.27 20.97 12.89
C ALA A 85 -22.03 20.55 13.70
N ASP A 86 -22.21 20.04 14.92
CA ASP A 86 -21.12 19.53 15.76
C ASP A 86 -20.43 18.31 15.12
N ILE A 87 -21.19 17.37 14.55
CA ILE A 87 -20.63 16.20 13.85
C ILE A 87 -19.81 16.64 12.62
N LEU A 88 -20.29 17.64 11.88
CA LEU A 88 -19.57 18.15 10.70
C LEU A 88 -18.25 18.82 11.08
N ASP A 89 -18.19 19.54 12.21
CA ASP A 89 -16.95 20.17 12.68
C ASP A 89 -15.93 19.13 13.15
N GLU A 90 -16.38 18.07 13.85
CA GLU A 90 -15.51 16.96 14.22
C GLU A 90 -14.94 16.23 13.00
N LEU A 91 -15.76 15.95 11.97
CA LEU A 91 -15.30 15.32 10.73
C LEU A 91 -14.26 16.16 10.00
N LYS A 92 -14.41 17.50 10.01
CA LYS A 92 -13.43 18.41 9.40
C LYS A 92 -12.08 18.37 10.14
N LYS A 93 -12.10 18.29 11.46
CA LYS A 93 -10.91 18.19 12.32
C LYS A 93 -10.23 16.81 12.22
N LEU A 94 -11.01 15.75 12.04
CA LEU A 94 -10.50 14.41 11.74
C LEU A 94 -9.83 14.36 10.36
N ARG A 95 -10.47 14.94 9.35
CA ARG A 95 -9.93 15.00 7.98
C ARG A 95 -8.58 15.73 7.93
N SER A 96 -8.44 16.87 8.62
CA SER A 96 -7.17 17.61 8.62
C SER A 96 -6.04 16.83 9.31
N LYS A 97 -6.35 16.06 10.37
CA LYS A 97 -5.39 15.17 11.02
C LYS A 97 -4.99 13.99 10.13
N VAL A 98 -5.95 13.41 9.41
CA VAL A 98 -5.67 12.32 8.45
C VAL A 98 -4.78 12.82 7.33
N GLU A 99 -5.08 13.96 6.71
CA GLU A 99 -4.26 14.54 5.63
C GLU A 99 -2.81 14.81 6.11
N THR A 100 -2.64 15.32 7.33
CA THR A 100 -1.31 15.55 7.92
C THR A 100 -0.56 14.24 8.17
N ASN A 101 -1.24 13.22 8.72
CA ASN A 101 -0.62 11.92 8.98
C ASN A 101 -0.28 11.18 7.68
N THR A 102 -1.14 11.25 6.67
CA THR A 102 -0.87 10.67 5.35
C THR A 102 0.35 11.34 4.70
N ALA A 103 0.47 12.67 4.80
CA ALA A 103 1.65 13.37 4.29
C ALA A 103 2.94 12.94 4.99
N LEU A 104 2.91 12.74 6.32
CA LEU A 104 4.06 12.24 7.09
C LEU A 104 4.46 10.82 6.68
N VAL A 105 3.49 9.92 6.48
CA VAL A 105 3.76 8.54 6.03
C VAL A 105 4.34 8.53 4.62
N VAL A 106 3.80 9.33 3.70
CA VAL A 106 4.33 9.44 2.33
C VAL A 106 5.75 10.00 2.33
N LEU A 107 6.04 11.02 3.16
CA LEU A 107 7.40 11.56 3.31
C LEU A 107 8.37 10.53 3.91
N LEU A 108 7.94 9.74 4.90
CA LEU A 108 8.75 8.65 5.45
C LEU A 108 9.03 7.57 4.41
N LEU A 109 8.04 7.16 3.63
CA LEU A 109 8.21 6.16 2.57
C LEU A 109 9.09 6.68 1.43
N ALA A 110 8.93 7.95 1.04
CA ALA A 110 9.79 8.59 0.03
C ALA A 110 11.23 8.72 0.54
N GLY A 111 11.41 9.11 1.82
CA GLY A 111 12.72 9.15 2.48
C GLY A 111 13.37 7.76 2.60
N LEU A 112 12.59 6.73 2.93
CA LEU A 112 13.04 5.34 2.95
C LEU A 112 13.46 4.88 1.55
N ALA A 113 12.65 5.14 0.53
CA ALA A 113 12.96 4.81 -0.85
C ALA A 113 14.22 5.54 -1.34
N PHE A 114 14.37 6.82 -0.98
CA PHE A 114 15.57 7.60 -1.28
C PHE A 114 16.80 7.08 -0.54
N PHE A 115 16.65 6.69 0.74
CA PHE A 115 17.71 6.06 1.52
C PHE A 115 18.12 4.71 0.92
N VAL A 116 17.15 3.86 0.56
CA VAL A 116 17.40 2.58 -0.12
C VAL A 116 18.05 2.80 -1.47
N PHE A 117 17.66 3.82 -2.23
CA PHE A 117 18.29 4.18 -3.50
C PHE A 117 19.74 4.67 -3.31
N ILE A 118 20.01 5.48 -2.29
CA ILE A 118 21.37 5.84 -1.90
C ILE A 118 22.14 4.58 -1.52
N VAL A 119 21.59 3.71 -0.67
CA VAL A 119 22.24 2.47 -0.23
C VAL A 119 22.56 1.59 -1.44
N LEU A 120 21.61 1.34 -2.34
CA LEU A 120 21.78 0.57 -3.59
C LEU A 120 22.83 1.17 -4.54
N LYS A 121 22.89 2.50 -4.67
CA LYS A 121 23.96 3.17 -5.45
C LYS A 121 25.30 3.20 -4.72
N SER A 122 25.27 3.27 -3.40
CA SER A 122 26.44 3.27 -2.53
C SER A 122 26.96 1.86 -2.23
N SER A 123 26.28 0.83 -2.71
CA SER A 123 26.80 -0.53 -2.93
C SER A 123 27.91 -0.55 -4.00
N ALA A 124 28.83 0.41 -3.97
CA ALA A 124 30.23 0.00 -3.99
C ALA A 124 30.41 -0.84 -2.72
N PRO A 125 30.91 -2.09 -2.79
CA PRO A 125 30.93 -3.00 -1.66
C PRO A 125 31.46 -2.25 -0.44
N ALA A 126 30.58 -2.12 0.56
CA ALA A 126 30.91 -1.49 1.81
C ALA A 126 32.22 -2.10 2.27
N ARG A 127 33.24 -1.24 2.41
CA ARG A 127 34.49 -1.53 3.12
C ARG A 127 34.12 -2.01 4.51
N SER A 128 33.82 -3.30 4.63
CA SER A 128 33.54 -3.92 5.90
C SER A 128 34.84 -3.86 6.69
N HIS A 129 34.73 -3.45 7.93
CA HIS A 129 35.81 -3.54 8.91
C HIS A 129 36.25 -5.00 9.03
N GLN A 130 37.20 -5.43 8.21
CA GLN A 130 37.87 -6.70 8.37
C GLN A 130 39.34 -6.42 8.69
N SER A 131 39.59 -5.95 9.92
CA SER A 131 40.93 -6.00 10.53
C SER A 131 41.22 -7.42 11.07
N GLN A 132 40.77 -8.46 10.36
CA GLN A 132 41.47 -9.73 10.42
C GLN A 132 42.65 -9.58 9.47
N THR A 133 43.86 -9.90 9.91
CA THR A 133 45.05 -9.91 9.05
C THR A 133 44.78 -10.84 7.86
N GLU A 134 44.36 -10.27 6.75
CA GLU A 134 44.21 -10.98 5.50
C GLU A 134 45.56 -11.55 5.10
N THR A 135 45.55 -12.81 4.67
CA THR A 135 46.74 -13.57 4.29
C THR A 135 46.49 -14.23 2.95
N TRP A 136 47.53 -14.77 2.33
CA TRP A 136 47.36 -15.59 1.12
C TRP A 136 46.43 -16.79 1.36
N ARG A 137 46.32 -17.29 2.61
CA ARG A 137 45.35 -18.34 2.96
C ARG A 137 43.90 -17.88 2.81
N SER A 138 43.57 -16.64 3.17
CA SER A 138 42.20 -16.13 2.97
C SER A 138 41.89 -15.88 1.49
N ALA A 139 42.88 -15.47 0.69
CA ALA A 139 42.72 -15.39 -0.76
C ALA A 139 42.48 -16.79 -1.38
N SER A 140 43.24 -17.80 -0.92
CA SER A 140 43.08 -19.19 -1.35
C SER A 140 41.73 -19.77 -0.95
N ALA A 141 41.26 -19.54 0.27
CA ALA A 141 39.93 -19.99 0.67
C ALA A 141 38.84 -19.39 -0.22
N ALA A 142 38.94 -18.10 -0.56
CA ALA A 142 37.99 -17.48 -1.50
C ALA A 142 38.06 -18.08 -2.91
N MET A 143 39.26 -18.45 -3.38
CA MET A 143 39.43 -19.19 -4.65
C MET A 143 38.79 -20.58 -4.60
N ASP A 144 38.99 -21.31 -3.52
CA ASP A 144 38.43 -22.65 -3.31
C ASP A 144 36.89 -22.61 -3.26
N ASP A 145 36.34 -21.52 -2.70
CA ASP A 145 34.91 -21.22 -2.67
C ASP A 145 34.36 -20.70 -4.01
N MET A 146 35.21 -20.57 -5.05
CA MET A 146 34.91 -19.94 -6.35
C MET A 146 34.42 -18.47 -6.25
N ASP A 147 34.68 -17.80 -5.12
CA ASP A 147 34.42 -16.38 -4.92
C ASP A 147 35.59 -15.56 -5.50
N TYR A 148 35.65 -15.53 -6.82
CA TYR A 148 36.74 -14.90 -7.56
C TYR A 148 36.83 -13.39 -7.33
N ASP A 149 35.72 -12.71 -7.04
CA ASP A 149 35.71 -11.28 -6.76
C ASP A 149 36.40 -10.99 -5.43
N LYS A 150 36.03 -11.71 -4.37
CA LYS A 150 36.69 -11.60 -3.06
C LYS A 150 38.16 -12.03 -3.13
N ALA A 151 38.46 -13.12 -3.85
CA ALA A 151 39.84 -13.56 -4.06
C ALA A 151 40.69 -12.47 -4.74
N THR A 152 40.14 -11.82 -5.77
CA THR A 152 40.78 -10.69 -6.47
C THR A 152 41.05 -9.54 -5.52
N GLU A 153 40.06 -9.12 -4.73
CA GLU A 153 40.18 -8.00 -3.81
C GLU A 153 41.27 -8.23 -2.75
N ILE A 154 41.27 -9.42 -2.12
CA ILE A 154 42.28 -9.80 -1.12
C ILE A 154 43.66 -9.84 -1.78
N ALA A 155 43.80 -10.50 -2.94
CA ALA A 155 45.08 -10.62 -3.65
C ALA A 155 45.63 -9.26 -4.09
N GLN A 156 44.78 -8.34 -4.56
CA GLN A 156 45.18 -6.97 -4.90
C GLN A 156 45.68 -6.21 -3.68
N ARG A 157 44.99 -6.30 -2.54
CA ARG A 157 45.42 -5.64 -1.29
C ARG A 157 46.73 -6.21 -0.76
N LEU A 158 46.93 -7.53 -0.84
CA LEU A 158 48.18 -8.18 -0.46
C LEU A 158 49.33 -7.79 -1.38
N THR A 159 49.08 -7.71 -2.69
CA THR A 159 50.07 -7.29 -3.69
C THR A 159 50.42 -5.81 -3.52
N ALA A 160 49.45 -4.95 -3.20
CA ALA A 160 49.68 -3.53 -2.95
C ALA A 160 50.55 -3.28 -1.70
N LYS A 161 50.46 -4.16 -0.69
CA LYS A 161 51.35 -4.10 0.49
C LYS A 161 52.80 -4.42 0.14
N ASN A 162 53.03 -5.33 -0.81
CA ASN A 162 54.36 -5.73 -1.27
C ASN A 162 54.45 -5.74 -2.82
N PRO A 163 54.53 -4.57 -3.47
CA PRO A 163 54.41 -4.46 -4.94
C PRO A 163 55.55 -5.10 -5.74
N THR A 164 56.65 -5.48 -5.08
CA THR A 164 57.81 -6.16 -5.68
C THR A 164 57.73 -7.68 -5.52
N TYR A 165 56.74 -8.21 -4.79
CA TYR A 165 56.61 -9.64 -4.57
C TYR A 165 55.90 -10.30 -5.74
N TYR A 166 56.67 -11.00 -6.60
CA TYR A 166 56.17 -11.60 -7.84
C TYR A 166 54.94 -12.49 -7.64
N TYR A 167 54.89 -13.22 -6.52
CA TYR A 167 53.82 -14.19 -6.23
C TYR A 167 52.44 -13.54 -6.25
N GLY A 168 52.31 -12.28 -5.82
CA GLY A 168 51.02 -11.59 -5.83
C GLY A 168 50.46 -11.38 -7.24
N TYR A 169 51.32 -11.00 -8.19
CA TYR A 169 50.94 -10.92 -9.59
C TYR A 169 50.68 -12.31 -10.19
N SER A 170 51.50 -13.31 -9.87
CA SER A 170 51.23 -14.68 -10.32
C SER A 170 49.87 -15.19 -9.83
N TYR A 171 49.48 -14.85 -8.60
CA TYR A 171 48.20 -15.23 -8.02
C TYR A 171 47.02 -14.52 -8.69
N LEU A 172 47.15 -13.21 -8.96
CA LEU A 172 46.17 -12.47 -9.76
C LEU A 172 46.02 -13.03 -11.19
N GLY A 173 47.11 -13.49 -11.79
CA GLY A 173 47.09 -14.20 -13.07
C GLY A 173 46.28 -15.50 -13.03
N TYR A 174 46.39 -16.26 -11.95
CA TYR A 174 45.56 -17.47 -11.76
C TYR A 174 44.09 -17.14 -11.59
N ILE A 175 43.75 -16.14 -10.77
CA ILE A 175 42.36 -15.70 -10.59
C ILE A 175 41.76 -15.28 -11.94
N ALA A 176 42.52 -14.53 -12.75
CA ALA A 176 42.09 -14.12 -14.08
C ALA A 176 41.90 -15.31 -15.04
N LEU A 177 42.74 -16.36 -14.94
CA LEU A 177 42.56 -17.59 -15.73
C LEU A 177 41.28 -18.34 -15.38
N GLU A 178 40.95 -18.48 -14.10
CA GLU A 178 39.71 -19.12 -13.65
C GLU A 178 38.47 -18.35 -14.16
N ARG A 179 38.58 -17.02 -14.26
CA ARG A 179 37.54 -16.17 -14.85
C ARG A 179 37.53 -16.14 -16.38
N ASN A 180 38.41 -16.88 -17.04
CA ASN A 180 38.63 -16.85 -18.50
C ASN A 180 39.01 -15.46 -19.06
N HIS A 181 39.62 -14.60 -18.24
CA HIS A 181 40.11 -13.28 -18.64
C HIS A 181 41.57 -13.37 -19.12
N LEU A 182 41.80 -13.99 -20.29
CA LEU A 182 43.15 -14.34 -20.75
C LEU A 182 44.08 -13.12 -20.91
N LYS A 183 43.55 -11.98 -21.39
CA LYS A 183 44.34 -10.75 -21.57
C LYS A 183 44.83 -10.18 -20.24
N GLU A 184 43.98 -10.20 -19.21
CA GLU A 184 44.36 -9.77 -17.86
C GLU A 184 45.39 -10.73 -17.26
N ALA A 185 45.15 -12.04 -17.42
CA ALA A 185 46.08 -13.07 -16.97
C ALA A 185 47.48 -12.90 -17.60
N GLU A 186 47.55 -12.59 -18.90
CA GLU A 186 48.82 -12.32 -19.58
C GLU A 186 49.56 -11.14 -18.92
N GLY A 187 48.87 -10.03 -18.69
CA GLY A 187 49.46 -8.85 -18.04
C GLY A 187 50.01 -9.16 -16.64
N TYR A 188 49.27 -9.92 -15.84
CA TYR A 188 49.71 -10.32 -14.51
C TYR A 188 50.90 -11.28 -14.54
N PHE A 189 50.91 -12.30 -15.40
CA PHE A 189 52.05 -13.20 -15.53
C PHE A 189 53.29 -12.52 -16.13
N ALA A 190 53.09 -11.57 -17.05
CA ALA A 190 54.19 -10.76 -17.57
C ALA A 190 54.85 -9.96 -16.43
N ARG A 191 54.04 -9.32 -15.58
CA ARG A 191 54.57 -8.58 -14.42
C ARG A 191 55.27 -9.49 -13.41
N ALA A 192 54.73 -10.68 -13.16
CA ALA A 192 55.38 -11.66 -12.29
C ALA A 192 56.73 -12.13 -12.85
N TYR A 193 56.81 -12.36 -14.17
CA TYR A 193 58.06 -12.73 -14.84
C TYR A 193 59.09 -11.59 -14.82
N GLU A 194 58.67 -10.34 -15.03
CA GLU A 194 59.54 -9.17 -14.91
C GLU A 194 60.17 -9.03 -13.51
N LEU A 195 59.37 -9.27 -12.47
CA LEU A 195 59.83 -9.18 -11.08
C LEU A 195 60.71 -10.36 -10.67
N PHE A 196 60.40 -11.56 -11.18
CA PHE A 196 61.16 -12.77 -10.89
C PHE A 196 61.18 -13.70 -12.11
N PRO A 197 62.19 -13.55 -12.99
CA PRO A 197 62.37 -14.42 -14.14
C PRO A 197 62.71 -15.84 -13.69
N SER A 198 61.70 -16.71 -13.65
CA SER A 198 61.83 -18.12 -13.31
C SER A 198 61.21 -18.97 -14.40
N SER A 199 61.69 -20.21 -14.53
CA SER A 199 61.12 -21.18 -15.47
C SER A 199 59.61 -21.37 -15.25
N GLU A 200 59.16 -21.32 -13.99
CA GLU A 200 57.75 -21.42 -13.64
C GLU A 200 56.93 -20.21 -14.14
N ASN A 201 57.40 -18.99 -13.91
CA ASN A 201 56.69 -17.78 -14.38
C ASN A 201 56.71 -17.68 -15.91
N GLU A 202 57.82 -18.06 -16.54
CA GLU A 202 57.94 -18.11 -18.00
C GLU A 202 56.95 -19.11 -18.61
N GLN A 203 56.90 -20.33 -18.09
CA GLN A 203 55.97 -21.36 -18.57
C GLN A 203 54.51 -20.89 -18.47
N ARG A 204 54.14 -20.24 -17.35
CA ARG A 204 52.79 -19.70 -17.16
C ARG A 204 52.48 -18.60 -18.18
N LEU A 205 53.37 -17.64 -18.37
CA LEU A 205 53.20 -16.57 -19.36
C LEU A 205 53.03 -17.13 -20.78
N GLN A 206 53.88 -18.09 -21.17
CA GLN A 206 53.80 -18.72 -22.48
C GLN A 206 52.52 -19.55 -22.67
N ALA A 207 52.06 -20.24 -21.62
CA ALA A 207 50.82 -21.01 -21.66
C ALA A 207 49.60 -20.10 -21.92
N VAL A 208 49.54 -18.94 -21.26
CA VAL A 208 48.45 -17.97 -21.49
C VAL A 208 48.50 -17.39 -22.89
N ARG A 209 49.69 -16.98 -23.37
CA ARG A 209 49.87 -16.46 -24.73
C ARG A 209 49.43 -17.44 -25.79
N LYS A 210 49.84 -18.71 -25.67
CA LYS A 210 49.43 -19.77 -26.59
C LYS A 210 47.90 -19.96 -26.61
N ARG A 211 47.25 -19.93 -25.45
CA ARG A 211 45.78 -20.05 -25.37
C ARG A 211 45.08 -18.86 -26.04
N LEU A 212 45.62 -17.66 -25.86
CA LEU A 212 45.11 -16.42 -26.44
C LEU A 212 45.27 -16.40 -27.96
N GLU A 213 46.39 -16.90 -28.50
CA GLU A 213 46.59 -17.10 -29.94
C GLU A 213 45.55 -18.06 -30.55
N ILE A 214 45.26 -19.17 -29.87
CA ILE A 214 44.24 -20.14 -30.31
C ILE A 214 42.85 -19.50 -30.31
N GLU A 215 42.51 -18.70 -29.30
CA GLU A 215 41.22 -18.01 -29.24
C GLU A 215 41.07 -16.93 -30.32
N HIS A 216 42.14 -16.20 -30.64
CA HIS A 216 42.15 -15.23 -31.73
C HIS A 216 42.09 -15.88 -33.12
N ALA A 217 42.53 -17.13 -33.26
CA ALA A 217 42.50 -17.88 -34.51
C ALA A 217 41.15 -18.59 -34.79
N ARG A 218 40.22 -18.58 -33.83
CA ARG A 218 38.89 -19.21 -33.93
C ARG A 218 37.84 -18.21 -34.41
#